data_AF-A0A918MPS1-F1
#
_entry.id   AF-A0A918MPS1-F1
#
_cell.length_a   1.000
_cell.length_b   1.000
_cell.length_c   1.000
_cell.angle_alpha   90.00
_cell.angle_beta   90.00
_cell.angle_gamma   90.00
#
_symmetry.space_group_name_H-M   'P 1'
#
loop_
_entity.id
_entity.type
_entity.pdbx_description
1 polymer ?
#
loop_
_entity_poly.entity_id
_entity_poly.type
_entity_poly.pdbx_seq_one_letter_code
_entity_poly.pdbx_strand_id
1 'polypeptide(L)'
;MSNLLIVFSRSIILFKRTRLLAFFLYFGVVNLIHAQKVIDLKDYGVEANSFKDAVPAITKALADAAKYESAIVRFPKGRIDLWPAAAAKRELYVSNATESDTLSKVRSVGILLENVNNITLEGDETLIVSHGKMIHLANLNSRNITVKNIGFDYERPTMSEFAVMELGPDFAIVKVHPDSRYAVIDQKVVWYGEGWKSEKLHTIRFDPKLKTMHYFKSPVFQEAQAIDLGNNEIQFKGDFKGADLTKDDVLTLRDPYRDCLGVLNHFSENLIFNNIGFHYMHGLGMVSQFSKNISVNKLMAKPRPETGRVIAGFADFLHFSGCYGKIVIENSVFSGAHDDPVNVHGTHLRIIEHKENKIKVRFMHHQTWNLMAFDPGDTIGFVNNENLLVYEKAKVEKVTKISERVLELQLDRLVPKSLKENHAVENITKTPELVVRNNRFEHTNTRGLLVTTRKNVLIENNIFYRTGMHAILIANDCNYWYESGPVKDVTIRNNKFIECGYNSFPNTYPIAIMPETLKFEKGKYVHSNINIVNNEFTLFSPPLLFARATENINFTGNIIKGVKSDHFRVSRQPMISLEHSDKVILGANSWETEEFEKIIHLKNMKRSQIKVDSSNEMKINRE
;
A
#
# COMPACT_ATOMS: atom_id res chain seq x y z
N MET A 1 70.39 -41.14 -12.83
CA MET A 1 70.07 -41.87 -14.07
C MET A 1 68.82 -42.70 -13.79
N SER A 2 67.64 -42.12 -13.94
CA SER A 2 66.86 -42.04 -15.19
C SER A 2 66.02 -43.30 -15.41
N ASN A 3 64.80 -43.31 -14.87
CA ASN A 3 63.57 -43.87 -15.45
C ASN A 3 62.42 -43.99 -14.43
N LEU A 4 62.11 -42.90 -13.71
CA LEU A 4 60.90 -42.82 -12.85
C LEU A 4 60.07 -41.56 -13.13
N LEU A 5 60.02 -41.12 -14.40
CA LEU A 5 59.40 -39.85 -14.78
C LEU A 5 58.52 -39.89 -16.03
N ILE A 6 58.15 -41.08 -16.54
CA ILE A 6 57.32 -41.21 -17.75
C ILE A 6 56.24 -42.29 -17.57
N VAL A 7 55.44 -42.23 -16.50
CA VAL A 7 54.14 -42.96 -16.44
C VAL A 7 53.04 -42.14 -15.76
N PHE A 8 53.36 -41.14 -14.94
CA PHE A 8 52.35 -40.33 -14.24
C PHE A 8 51.82 -39.10 -14.99
N SER A 9 52.34 -38.77 -16.17
CA SER A 9 51.90 -37.56 -16.92
C SER A 9 50.86 -37.82 -18.02
N ARG A 10 50.57 -39.07 -18.39
CA ARG A 10 49.56 -39.38 -19.43
C ARG A 10 48.18 -39.77 -18.88
N SER A 11 48.08 -40.24 -17.64
CA SER A 11 46.78 -40.61 -17.04
C SER A 11 46.03 -39.43 -16.41
N ILE A 12 46.71 -38.32 -16.10
CA ILE A 12 46.08 -37.13 -15.50
C ILE A 12 45.53 -36.17 -16.57
N ILE A 13 46.02 -36.25 -17.82
CA ILE A 13 45.54 -35.43 -18.94
C ILE A 13 44.31 -36.04 -19.61
N LEU A 14 44.15 -37.37 -19.58
CA LEU A 14 42.96 -38.04 -20.12
C LEU A 14 41.76 -37.99 -19.16
N PHE A 15 41.98 -38.02 -17.85
CA PHE A 15 40.90 -37.93 -16.85
C PHE A 15 40.36 -36.51 -16.59
N LYS A 16 41.09 -35.46 -17.03
CA LYS A 16 40.62 -34.07 -16.94
C LYS A 16 39.89 -33.59 -18.20
N ARG A 17 39.99 -34.28 -19.34
CA ARG A 17 39.27 -33.90 -20.58
C ARG A 17 37.88 -34.51 -20.71
N THR A 18 37.62 -35.70 -20.16
CA THR A 18 36.29 -36.31 -20.14
C THR A 18 35.36 -35.74 -19.07
N ARG A 19 35.91 -35.19 -17.97
CA ARG A 19 35.09 -34.41 -17.02
C ARG A 19 34.80 -32.99 -17.49
N LEU A 20 35.64 -32.34 -18.29
CA LEU A 20 35.29 -31.03 -18.83
C LEU A 20 34.18 -31.11 -19.89
N LEU A 21 34.18 -32.14 -20.76
CA LEU A 21 33.05 -32.32 -21.69
C LEU A 21 31.75 -32.75 -20.99
N ALA A 22 31.81 -33.56 -19.93
CA ALA A 22 30.62 -33.90 -19.14
C ALA A 22 30.15 -32.75 -18.22
N PHE A 23 31.04 -31.85 -17.78
CA PHE A 23 30.66 -30.63 -17.04
C PHE A 23 30.02 -29.58 -17.95
N PHE A 24 30.39 -29.53 -19.23
CA PHE A 24 29.73 -28.67 -20.22
C PHE A 24 28.44 -29.29 -20.80
N LEU A 25 28.26 -30.60 -20.77
CA LEU A 25 27.01 -31.26 -21.19
C LEU A 25 25.96 -31.39 -20.08
N TYR A 26 26.29 -31.19 -18.80
CA TYR A 26 25.30 -31.18 -17.71
C TYR A 26 24.78 -29.76 -17.36
N PHE A 27 25.47 -28.71 -17.80
CA PHE A 27 24.96 -27.31 -17.80
C PHE A 27 24.43 -26.87 -19.19
N GLY A 28 24.38 -27.79 -20.15
CA GLY A 28 23.81 -27.60 -21.48
C GLY A 28 22.38 -28.11 -21.62
N VAL A 29 21.66 -28.33 -20.52
CA VAL A 29 20.22 -28.62 -20.57
C VAL A 29 19.47 -27.27 -20.67
N VAL A 30 19.38 -26.82 -21.92
CA VAL A 30 18.24 -26.08 -22.45
C VAL A 30 17.94 -24.73 -21.78
N ASN A 31 18.83 -23.75 -21.96
CA ASN A 31 18.35 -22.42 -22.32
C ASN A 31 17.95 -22.49 -23.80
N LEU A 32 16.79 -23.11 -24.08
CA LEU A 32 16.03 -22.65 -25.23
C LEU A 32 15.63 -21.22 -24.85
N ILE A 33 16.37 -20.24 -25.37
CA ILE A 33 15.80 -18.92 -25.60
C ILE A 33 14.72 -19.17 -26.64
N HIS A 34 13.57 -19.67 -26.21
CA HIS A 34 12.39 -19.69 -27.05
C HIS A 34 12.12 -18.24 -27.40
N ALA A 35 12.16 -17.93 -28.70
CA ALA A 35 11.89 -16.58 -29.18
C ALA A 35 10.53 -16.15 -28.62
N GLN A 36 10.51 -15.13 -27.76
CA GLN A 36 9.26 -14.59 -27.25
C GLN A 36 8.44 -14.12 -28.45
N LYS A 37 7.22 -14.64 -28.58
CA LYS A 37 6.36 -14.22 -29.67
C LYS A 37 5.97 -12.77 -29.44
N VAL A 38 6.33 -11.89 -30.36
CA VAL A 38 5.87 -10.51 -30.34
C VAL A 38 4.52 -10.42 -31.05
N ILE A 39 3.57 -9.76 -30.40
CA ILE A 39 2.23 -9.44 -30.88
C ILE A 39 2.06 -7.92 -30.76
N ASP A 40 1.97 -7.23 -31.90
CA ASP A 40 1.76 -5.77 -31.92
C ASP A 40 0.26 -5.49 -31.95
N LEU A 41 -0.24 -4.67 -31.01
CA LEU A 41 -1.66 -4.32 -30.96
C LEU A 41 -2.12 -3.54 -32.20
N LYS A 42 -1.22 -2.91 -32.95
CA LYS A 42 -1.55 -2.29 -34.25
C LYS A 42 -2.06 -3.31 -35.25
N ASP A 43 -1.53 -4.54 -35.24
CA ASP A 43 -1.99 -5.64 -36.11
C ASP A 43 -3.40 -6.13 -35.75
N TYR A 44 -3.89 -5.74 -34.57
CA TYR A 44 -5.23 -6.03 -34.06
C TYR A 44 -6.17 -4.83 -34.18
N GLY A 45 -5.71 -3.71 -34.77
CA GLY A 45 -6.51 -2.51 -35.03
C GLY A 45 -6.47 -1.46 -33.93
N VAL A 46 -5.52 -1.52 -32.97
CA VAL A 46 -5.36 -0.47 -31.98
C VAL A 46 -4.66 0.74 -32.61
N GLU A 47 -5.39 1.85 -32.71
CA GLU A 47 -4.90 3.14 -33.18
C GLU A 47 -4.68 4.09 -32.00
N ALA A 48 -3.46 4.59 -31.81
CA ALA A 48 -3.16 5.56 -30.76
C ALA A 48 -3.82 6.91 -31.04
N ASN A 49 -4.23 7.60 -29.97
CA ASN A 49 -4.92 8.90 -29.97
C ASN A 49 -6.24 8.93 -30.76
N SER A 50 -6.84 7.77 -31.01
CA SER A 50 -8.08 7.65 -31.78
C SER A 50 -9.34 7.77 -30.95
N PHE A 51 -9.24 7.68 -29.61
CA PHE A 51 -10.35 7.61 -28.65
C PHE A 51 -11.28 6.40 -28.84
N LYS A 52 -10.95 5.48 -29.76
CA LYS A 52 -11.69 4.26 -30.02
C LYS A 52 -11.43 3.23 -28.91
N ASP A 53 -12.43 2.40 -28.64
CA ASP A 53 -12.31 1.31 -27.68
C ASP A 53 -11.30 0.25 -28.12
N ALA A 54 -10.19 0.16 -27.41
CA ALA A 54 -9.12 -0.80 -27.67
C ALA A 54 -9.37 -2.17 -27.02
N VAL A 55 -10.37 -2.30 -26.12
CA VAL A 55 -10.62 -3.54 -25.37
C VAL A 55 -10.86 -4.77 -26.27
N PRO A 56 -11.66 -4.72 -27.36
CA PRO A 56 -11.86 -5.88 -28.23
C PRO A 56 -10.55 -6.37 -28.87
N ALA A 57 -9.72 -5.44 -29.35
CA ALA A 57 -8.44 -5.73 -29.99
C ALA A 57 -7.44 -6.32 -29.00
N ILE A 58 -7.33 -5.73 -27.80
CA ILE A 58 -6.48 -6.24 -26.71
C ILE A 58 -6.91 -7.65 -26.31
N THR A 59 -8.22 -7.89 -26.15
CA THR A 59 -8.74 -9.21 -25.78
C THR A 59 -8.35 -10.28 -26.80
N LYS A 60 -8.49 -9.98 -28.09
CA LYS A 60 -8.09 -10.88 -29.17
C LYS A 60 -6.57 -11.12 -29.18
N ALA A 61 -5.77 -10.07 -29.01
CA ALA A 61 -4.31 -10.17 -28.96
C ALA A 61 -3.81 -11.01 -27.78
N LEU A 62 -4.42 -10.86 -26.59
CA LEU A 62 -4.11 -11.66 -25.41
C LEU A 62 -4.48 -13.14 -25.59
N ALA A 63 -5.63 -13.42 -26.21
CA ALA A 63 -6.02 -14.80 -26.53
C ALA A 63 -5.05 -15.47 -27.52
N ASP A 64 -4.50 -14.70 -28.47
CA ASP A 64 -3.45 -15.19 -29.36
C ASP A 64 -2.10 -15.34 -28.65
N ALA A 65 -1.74 -14.40 -27.76
CA ALA A 65 -0.53 -14.45 -26.95
C ALA A 65 -0.47 -15.71 -26.08
N ALA A 66 -1.60 -16.10 -25.49
CA ALA A 66 -1.72 -17.27 -24.63
C ALA A 66 -1.49 -18.62 -25.35
N LYS A 67 -1.44 -18.64 -26.69
CA LYS A 67 -1.13 -19.85 -27.48
C LYS A 67 0.36 -20.17 -27.53
N TYR A 68 1.21 -19.21 -27.13
CA TYR A 68 2.66 -19.34 -27.15
C TYR A 68 3.19 -19.59 -25.74
N GLU A 69 4.35 -20.25 -25.65
CA GLU A 69 5.02 -20.51 -24.37
C GLU A 69 5.40 -19.21 -23.63
N SER A 70 5.74 -18.17 -24.39
CA SER A 70 5.95 -16.81 -23.90
C SER A 70 5.69 -15.79 -25.01
N ALA A 71 5.08 -14.67 -24.64
CA ALA A 71 4.74 -13.61 -25.59
C ALA A 71 4.93 -12.20 -25.00
N ILE A 72 5.25 -11.26 -25.88
CA ILE A 72 5.20 -9.82 -25.62
C ILE A 72 4.01 -9.25 -26.40
N VAL A 73 3.09 -8.59 -25.71
CA VAL A 73 2.02 -7.79 -26.30
C VAL A 73 2.43 -6.33 -26.26
N ARG A 74 2.69 -5.75 -27.44
CA ARG A 74 3.19 -4.38 -27.60
C ARG A 74 2.07 -3.39 -27.80
N PHE A 75 2.04 -2.37 -26.97
CA PHE A 75 1.12 -1.25 -27.06
C PHE A 75 1.74 -0.13 -27.90
N PRO A 76 0.94 0.59 -28.70
CA PRO A 76 1.44 1.70 -29.50
C PRO A 76 1.78 2.90 -28.60
N LYS A 77 2.67 3.76 -29.10
CA LYS A 77 2.96 5.06 -28.50
C LYS A 77 1.76 6.00 -28.54
N GLY A 78 1.49 6.65 -27.42
CA GLY A 78 0.39 7.61 -27.26
C GLY A 78 -0.80 7.08 -26.45
N ARG A 79 -1.92 7.82 -26.50
CA ARG A 79 -3.13 7.49 -25.76
C ARG A 79 -3.87 6.29 -26.37
N ILE A 80 -4.35 5.37 -25.55
CA ILE A 80 -5.34 4.37 -25.93
C ILE A 80 -6.49 4.35 -24.92
N ASP A 81 -7.68 4.00 -25.38
CA ASP A 81 -8.90 4.18 -24.58
C ASP A 81 -9.58 2.84 -24.33
N LEU A 82 -9.98 2.61 -23.08
CA LEU A 82 -10.66 1.38 -22.65
C LEU A 82 -12.08 1.71 -22.23
N TRP A 83 -13.07 1.02 -22.81
CA TRP A 83 -14.47 1.24 -22.47
C TRP A 83 -15.10 0.02 -21.76
N PRO A 84 -16.01 0.25 -20.79
CA PRO A 84 -16.57 -0.80 -19.97
C PRO A 84 -17.61 -1.67 -20.70
N ALA A 85 -18.05 -1.26 -21.90
CA ALA A 85 -19.05 -1.97 -22.69
C ALA A 85 -18.49 -3.29 -23.26
N ALA A 86 -17.28 -3.27 -23.82
CA ALA A 86 -16.60 -4.45 -24.33
C ALA A 86 -15.71 -5.15 -23.28
N ALA A 87 -15.48 -4.51 -22.13
CA ALA A 87 -14.67 -5.04 -21.04
C ALA A 87 -15.22 -6.34 -20.45
N ALA A 88 -14.29 -7.25 -20.10
CA ALA A 88 -14.65 -8.47 -19.41
C ALA A 88 -15.35 -8.14 -18.09
N LYS A 89 -16.42 -8.88 -17.79
CA LYS A 89 -17.13 -8.79 -16.51
C LYS A 89 -16.71 -9.96 -15.63
N ARG A 90 -16.25 -9.66 -14.42
CA ARG A 90 -15.90 -10.69 -13.42
C ARG A 90 -16.52 -10.33 -12.08
N GLU A 91 -17.04 -11.33 -11.39
CA GLU A 91 -17.38 -11.18 -9.99
C GLU A 91 -16.09 -11.21 -9.17
N LEU A 92 -15.73 -10.08 -8.57
CA LEU A 92 -14.47 -9.88 -7.89
C LEU A 92 -14.69 -9.40 -6.46
N TYR A 93 -14.11 -10.14 -5.53
CA TYR A 93 -13.99 -9.78 -4.12
C TYR A 93 -12.57 -9.30 -3.88
N VAL A 94 -12.45 -8.11 -3.33
CA VAL A 94 -11.19 -7.39 -3.19
C VAL A 94 -11.03 -6.97 -1.74
N SER A 95 -9.95 -7.39 -1.08
CA SER A 95 -9.60 -6.97 0.27
C SER A 95 -9.65 -5.44 0.34
N ASN A 96 -10.28 -4.91 1.39
CA ASN A 96 -10.34 -3.47 1.68
C ASN A 96 -11.15 -2.63 0.67
N ALA A 97 -11.89 -3.28 -0.23
CA ALA A 97 -12.79 -2.65 -1.20
C ALA A 97 -14.11 -3.43 -1.41
N THR A 98 -14.35 -4.51 -0.66
CA THR A 98 -15.62 -5.27 -0.74
C THR A 98 -16.64 -4.73 0.26
N GLU A 99 -16.99 -3.44 0.14
CA GLU A 99 -17.65 -2.63 1.18
C GLU A 99 -19.02 -3.09 1.72
N SER A 100 -19.92 -3.64 0.89
CA SER A 100 -21.28 -4.03 1.31
C SER A 100 -21.77 -5.27 0.57
N ASP A 101 -22.60 -6.09 1.24
CA ASP A 101 -23.20 -7.31 0.68
C ASP A 101 -24.23 -7.00 -0.42
N THR A 102 -24.81 -5.80 -0.42
CA THR A 102 -25.93 -5.43 -1.32
C THR A 102 -25.50 -4.90 -2.68
N LEU A 103 -24.25 -4.46 -2.83
CA LEU A 103 -23.76 -3.90 -4.09
C LEU A 103 -23.13 -4.99 -4.95
N SER A 104 -23.35 -4.89 -6.27
CA SER A 104 -22.78 -5.84 -7.21
C SER A 104 -21.28 -5.98 -7.01
N LYS A 105 -20.77 -7.21 -7.07
CA LYS A 105 -19.33 -7.52 -7.11
C LYS A 105 -18.83 -7.74 -8.53
N VAL A 106 -19.71 -7.60 -9.52
CA VAL A 106 -19.33 -7.62 -10.93
C VAL A 106 -18.58 -6.34 -11.26
N ARG A 107 -17.37 -6.48 -11.80
CA ARG A 107 -16.49 -5.40 -12.22
C ARG A 107 -16.14 -5.56 -13.69
N SER A 108 -16.04 -4.42 -14.37
CA SER A 108 -15.46 -4.33 -15.72
C SER A 108 -13.94 -4.35 -15.61
N VAL A 109 -13.27 -5.16 -16.42
CA VAL A 109 -11.81 -5.25 -16.50
C VAL A 109 -11.37 -4.96 -17.93
N GLY A 110 -10.58 -3.91 -18.12
CA GLY A 110 -10.11 -3.50 -19.45
C GLY A 110 -9.08 -4.43 -20.04
N ILE A 111 -8.08 -4.83 -19.24
CA ILE A 111 -7.04 -5.78 -19.61
C ILE A 111 -7.11 -6.95 -18.63
N LEU A 112 -7.55 -8.12 -19.09
CA LEU A 112 -7.70 -9.30 -18.25
C LEU A 112 -6.66 -10.37 -18.63
N LEU A 113 -5.78 -10.69 -17.70
CA LEU A 113 -4.86 -11.83 -17.76
C LEU A 113 -5.35 -12.88 -16.76
N GLU A 114 -5.99 -13.94 -17.24
CA GLU A 114 -6.65 -14.95 -16.41
C GLU A 114 -6.19 -16.36 -16.81
N ASN A 115 -5.59 -17.09 -15.86
CA ASN A 115 -5.00 -18.43 -16.08
C ASN A 115 -3.93 -18.47 -17.19
N VAL A 116 -3.14 -17.40 -17.32
CA VAL A 116 -2.09 -17.28 -18.34
C VAL A 116 -0.71 -17.17 -17.70
N ASN A 117 0.32 -17.50 -18.47
CA ASN A 117 1.70 -17.48 -18.00
C ASN A 117 2.64 -16.82 -19.01
N ASN A 118 3.74 -16.24 -18.52
CA ASN A 118 4.87 -15.75 -19.33
C ASN A 118 4.49 -14.66 -20.36
N ILE A 119 3.59 -13.75 -19.97
CA ILE A 119 3.15 -12.61 -20.79
C ILE A 119 3.83 -11.32 -20.33
N THR A 120 4.37 -10.57 -21.29
CA THR A 120 4.84 -9.20 -21.09
C THR A 120 3.90 -8.22 -21.80
N LEU A 121 3.34 -7.27 -21.06
CA LEU A 121 2.69 -6.08 -21.60
C LEU A 121 3.75 -4.97 -21.70
N GLU A 122 4.09 -4.57 -22.93
CA GLU A 122 5.15 -3.60 -23.21
C GLU A 122 4.57 -2.37 -23.91
N GLY A 123 4.60 -1.22 -23.24
CA GLY A 123 4.29 0.06 -23.85
C GLY A 123 5.51 0.80 -24.41
N ASP A 124 5.23 1.89 -25.10
CA ASP A 124 6.22 2.80 -25.69
C ASP A 124 5.75 4.25 -25.47
N GLU A 125 5.89 4.79 -24.26
CA GLU A 125 5.20 6.02 -23.85
C GLU A 125 3.67 5.91 -24.03
N THR A 126 3.13 4.72 -23.79
CA THR A 126 1.70 4.44 -23.89
C THR A 126 0.98 5.01 -22.65
N LEU A 127 -0.10 5.76 -22.88
CA LEU A 127 -1.03 6.18 -21.85
C LEU A 127 -2.36 5.45 -22.06
N ILE A 128 -2.74 4.61 -21.11
CA ILE A 128 -4.03 3.93 -21.08
C ILE A 128 -5.01 4.81 -20.31
N VAL A 129 -6.10 5.21 -20.98
CA VAL A 129 -7.17 6.01 -20.41
C VAL A 129 -8.43 5.16 -20.31
N SER A 130 -8.89 4.92 -19.09
CA SER A 130 -10.15 4.20 -18.86
C SER A 130 -11.35 5.16 -18.84
N HIS A 131 -12.46 4.67 -19.37
CA HIS A 131 -13.75 5.35 -19.37
C HIS A 131 -14.71 4.72 -18.33
N GLY A 132 -15.42 5.57 -17.60
CA GLY A 132 -16.27 5.18 -16.47
C GLY A 132 -15.57 4.34 -15.39
N LYS A 133 -16.35 3.69 -14.53
CA LYS A 133 -15.82 2.85 -13.44
C LYS A 133 -15.40 1.46 -13.97
N MET A 134 -14.11 1.22 -14.10
CA MET A 134 -13.54 -0.08 -14.50
C MET A 134 -12.13 -0.28 -13.97
N ILE A 135 -11.70 -1.53 -13.81
CA ILE A 135 -10.32 -1.90 -13.49
C ILE A 135 -9.50 -1.81 -14.78
N HIS A 136 -8.33 -1.16 -14.75
CA HIS A 136 -7.44 -1.10 -15.92
C HIS A 136 -6.90 -2.49 -16.26
N LEU A 137 -6.35 -3.17 -15.27
CA LEU A 137 -5.64 -4.44 -15.42
C LEU A 137 -5.97 -5.41 -14.27
N ALA A 138 -6.30 -6.66 -14.59
CA ALA A 138 -6.37 -7.72 -13.60
C ALA A 138 -5.52 -8.94 -14.01
N ASN A 139 -4.66 -9.38 -13.09
CA ASN A 139 -3.94 -10.65 -13.14
C ASN A 139 -4.62 -11.64 -12.19
N LEU A 140 -5.31 -12.63 -12.75
CA LEU A 140 -6.06 -13.64 -12.00
C LEU A 140 -5.42 -15.01 -12.26
N ASN A 141 -5.00 -15.71 -11.20
CA ASN A 141 -4.42 -17.06 -11.30
C ASN A 141 -3.30 -17.18 -12.36
N SER A 142 -2.47 -16.15 -12.50
CA SER A 142 -1.49 -16.04 -13.58
C SER A 142 -0.05 -16.01 -13.03
N ARG A 143 0.93 -16.43 -13.84
CA ARG A 143 2.33 -16.48 -13.42
C ARG A 143 3.29 -15.82 -14.42
N ASN A 144 4.37 -15.22 -13.91
CA ASN A 144 5.44 -14.62 -14.72
C ASN A 144 4.87 -13.53 -15.66
N ILE A 145 4.21 -12.54 -15.07
CA ILE A 145 3.64 -11.41 -15.80
C ILE A 145 4.54 -10.19 -15.63
N THR A 146 4.87 -9.53 -16.74
CA THR A 146 5.59 -8.26 -16.73
C THR A 146 4.74 -7.17 -17.35
N VAL A 147 4.64 -6.01 -16.70
CA VAL A 147 4.00 -4.80 -17.23
C VAL A 147 5.04 -3.69 -17.19
N LYS A 148 5.33 -3.08 -18.34
CA LYS A 148 6.35 -2.04 -18.41
C LYS A 148 6.05 -0.94 -19.40
N ASN A 149 6.52 0.26 -19.08
CA ASN A 149 6.44 1.46 -19.92
C ASN A 149 4.99 1.89 -20.26
N ILE A 150 4.08 1.78 -19.30
CA ILE A 150 2.65 2.08 -19.47
C ILE A 150 2.19 3.04 -18.36
N GLY A 151 1.56 4.14 -18.73
CA GLY A 151 0.79 5.00 -17.82
C GLY A 151 -0.68 4.62 -17.79
N PHE A 152 -1.34 4.79 -16.65
CA PHE A 152 -2.77 4.57 -16.44
C PHE A 152 -3.41 5.84 -15.89
N ASP A 153 -4.55 6.22 -16.48
CA ASP A 153 -5.33 7.40 -16.11
C ASP A 153 -6.82 7.16 -16.45
N TYR A 154 -7.68 8.11 -16.11
CA TYR A 154 -9.09 8.10 -16.50
C TYR A 154 -9.47 9.36 -17.25
N GLU A 155 -10.41 9.21 -18.20
CA GLU A 155 -10.98 10.34 -18.93
C GLU A 155 -11.74 11.26 -17.97
N ARG A 156 -12.50 10.66 -17.04
CA ARG A 156 -13.16 11.38 -15.96
C ARG A 156 -12.93 10.68 -14.62
N PRO A 157 -11.99 11.18 -13.80
CA PRO A 157 -11.80 10.73 -12.43
C PRO A 157 -13.10 10.69 -11.61
N THR A 158 -13.28 9.74 -10.68
CA THR A 158 -14.42 9.75 -9.73
C THR A 158 -14.17 10.69 -8.57
N MET A 159 -13.25 11.62 -8.75
CA MET A 159 -12.90 12.67 -7.83
C MET A 159 -13.01 13.99 -8.56
N SER A 160 -13.63 14.96 -7.91
CA SER A 160 -13.70 16.33 -8.41
C SER A 160 -12.71 17.20 -7.66
N GLU A 161 -12.25 18.27 -8.30
CA GLU A 161 -11.42 19.28 -7.66
C GLU A 161 -12.03 20.67 -7.93
N PHE A 162 -11.99 21.56 -6.95
CA PHE A 162 -12.24 22.98 -7.15
C PHE A 162 -11.30 23.83 -6.29
N ALA A 163 -10.92 25.01 -6.78
CA ALA A 163 -10.14 25.99 -6.04
C ALA A 163 -11.04 27.09 -5.46
N VAL A 164 -10.76 27.53 -4.23
CA VAL A 164 -11.46 28.66 -3.59
C VAL A 164 -10.94 29.97 -4.18
N MET A 165 -11.79 30.73 -4.86
CA MET A 165 -11.45 32.00 -5.49
C MET A 165 -11.69 33.18 -4.55
N GLU A 166 -12.83 33.15 -3.87
CA GLU A 166 -13.29 34.17 -2.93
C GLU A 166 -14.06 33.52 -1.78
N LEU A 167 -13.91 34.09 -0.58
CA LEU A 167 -14.57 33.63 0.64
C LEU A 167 -15.10 34.84 1.41
N GLY A 168 -16.41 34.87 1.63
CA GLY A 168 -17.09 35.80 2.53
C GLY A 168 -17.63 35.08 3.77
N PRO A 169 -18.23 35.81 4.73
CA PRO A 169 -18.85 35.19 5.90
C PRO A 169 -20.06 34.32 5.55
N ASP A 170 -20.76 34.63 4.47
CA ASP A 170 -22.02 34.01 4.04
C ASP A 170 -21.96 33.40 2.63
N PHE A 171 -20.76 33.36 2.01
CA PHE A 171 -20.58 32.75 0.69
C PHE A 171 -19.14 32.27 0.43
N ALA A 172 -19.01 31.40 -0.57
CA ALA A 172 -17.75 31.10 -1.24
C ALA A 172 -17.95 31.08 -2.76
N ILE A 173 -16.99 31.58 -3.52
CA ILE A 173 -16.92 31.41 -4.98
C ILE A 173 -15.76 30.47 -5.28
N VAL A 174 -16.02 29.42 -6.06
CA VAL A 174 -15.03 28.40 -6.40
C VAL A 174 -14.88 28.25 -7.91
N LYS A 175 -13.69 27.84 -8.34
CA LYS A 175 -13.38 27.46 -9.71
C LYS A 175 -13.24 25.95 -9.80
N VAL A 176 -14.17 25.29 -10.47
CA VAL A 176 -14.13 23.84 -10.71
C VAL A 176 -13.02 23.52 -11.72
N HIS A 177 -12.22 22.49 -11.41
CA HIS A 177 -11.15 22.02 -12.28
C HIS A 177 -11.70 21.49 -13.62
N PRO A 178 -11.05 21.74 -14.78
CA PRO A 178 -11.56 21.32 -16.09
C PRO A 178 -11.82 19.81 -16.24
N ASP A 179 -11.03 18.97 -15.58
CA ASP A 179 -11.24 17.50 -15.55
C ASP A 179 -12.46 17.09 -14.68
N SER A 180 -13.11 18.03 -14.00
CA SER A 180 -14.32 17.81 -13.21
C SER A 180 -15.57 18.22 -13.97
N ARG A 181 -16.64 17.44 -13.82
CA ARG A 181 -17.95 17.72 -14.42
C ARG A 181 -18.99 17.81 -13.31
N TYR A 182 -19.83 18.85 -13.38
CA TYR A 182 -20.86 19.13 -12.40
C TYR A 182 -22.14 19.65 -13.05
N ALA A 183 -23.23 19.53 -12.31
CA ALA A 183 -24.48 20.26 -12.55
C ALA A 183 -24.98 20.83 -11.23
N VAL A 184 -25.69 21.95 -11.28
CA VAL A 184 -26.44 22.48 -10.13
C VAL A 184 -27.91 22.13 -10.32
N ILE A 185 -28.42 21.23 -9.49
CA ILE A 185 -29.81 20.74 -9.52
C ILE A 185 -30.43 21.05 -8.16
N ASP A 186 -31.58 21.71 -8.14
CA ASP A 186 -32.27 22.11 -6.91
C ASP A 186 -31.34 22.82 -5.90
N GLN A 187 -30.47 23.71 -6.42
CA GLN A 187 -29.46 24.46 -5.66
C GLN A 187 -28.41 23.58 -4.95
N LYS A 188 -28.17 22.36 -5.43
CA LYS A 188 -27.11 21.46 -4.94
C LYS A 188 -26.20 21.02 -6.09
N VAL A 189 -24.91 20.84 -5.77
CA VAL A 189 -23.93 20.38 -6.75
C VAL A 189 -24.00 18.86 -6.87
N VAL A 190 -24.19 18.38 -8.09
CA VAL A 190 -24.12 16.98 -8.46
C VAL A 190 -22.88 16.79 -9.33
N TRP A 191 -21.91 16.00 -8.85
CA TRP A 191 -20.74 15.60 -9.64
C TRP A 191 -21.10 14.41 -10.52
N TYR A 192 -20.61 14.36 -11.75
CA TYR A 192 -20.90 13.23 -12.63
C TYR A 192 -19.74 12.85 -13.55
N GLY A 193 -19.86 11.66 -14.12
CA GLY A 193 -18.99 11.10 -15.14
C GLY A 193 -19.68 9.95 -15.86
N GLU A 194 -18.94 9.21 -16.67
CA GLU A 194 -19.49 8.10 -17.46
C GLU A 194 -19.98 6.97 -16.54
N GLY A 195 -21.31 6.79 -16.47
CA GLY A 195 -21.94 5.73 -15.67
C GLY A 195 -21.96 5.98 -14.17
N TRP A 196 -21.66 7.19 -13.68
CA TRP A 196 -21.74 7.52 -12.26
C TRP A 196 -22.11 8.98 -11.98
N LYS A 197 -22.74 9.21 -10.82
CA LYS A 197 -22.96 10.53 -10.23
C LYS A 197 -22.76 10.48 -8.72
N SER A 198 -22.44 11.60 -8.09
CA SER A 198 -22.33 11.69 -6.63
C SER A 198 -22.70 13.08 -6.13
N GLU A 199 -23.47 13.09 -5.04
CA GLU A 199 -23.81 14.27 -4.23
C GLU A 199 -23.08 14.27 -2.88
N LYS A 200 -22.23 13.27 -2.63
CA LYS A 200 -21.48 13.11 -1.39
C LYS A 200 -20.15 13.84 -1.48
N LEU A 201 -19.76 14.46 -0.37
CA LEU A 201 -18.56 15.29 -0.29
C LEU A 201 -17.60 14.77 0.80
N HIS A 202 -16.99 13.60 0.60
CA HIS A 202 -15.80 13.28 1.36
C HIS A 202 -14.63 14.10 0.80
N THR A 203 -14.07 14.99 1.62
CA THR A 203 -13.26 16.09 1.12
C THR A 203 -11.88 16.15 1.76
N ILE A 204 -10.86 16.34 0.93
CA ILE A 204 -9.52 16.71 1.37
C ILE A 204 -9.19 18.10 0.84
N ARG A 205 -8.73 18.97 1.73
CA ARG A 205 -8.18 20.29 1.41
C ARG A 205 -6.71 20.15 1.12
N PHE A 206 -6.29 20.60 -0.06
CA PHE A 206 -4.90 20.80 -0.42
C PHE A 206 -4.57 22.29 -0.32
N ASP A 207 -3.58 22.61 0.51
CA ASP A 207 -2.97 23.95 0.60
C ASP A 207 -1.83 24.03 -0.44
N PRO A 208 -1.95 24.84 -1.51
CA PRO A 208 -0.91 24.91 -2.54
C PRO A 208 0.39 25.59 -2.09
N LYS A 209 0.35 26.44 -1.05
CA LYS A 209 1.52 27.18 -0.54
C LYS A 209 2.40 26.23 0.28
N LEU A 210 1.80 25.50 1.21
CA LEU A 210 2.51 24.52 2.04
C LEU A 210 2.67 23.18 1.35
N LYS A 211 1.87 22.91 0.30
CA LYS A 211 1.76 21.61 -0.37
C LYS A 211 1.38 20.51 0.61
N THR A 212 0.34 20.75 1.40
CA THR A 212 -0.14 19.82 2.44
C THR A 212 -1.60 19.46 2.23
N MET A 213 -1.97 18.27 2.68
CA MET A 213 -3.33 17.74 2.60
C MET A 213 -3.94 17.56 3.99
N HIS A 214 -5.18 18.00 4.15
CA HIS A 214 -5.94 17.95 5.41
C HIS A 214 -7.34 17.41 5.16
N TYR A 215 -7.84 16.56 6.07
CA TYR A 215 -9.26 16.21 6.06
C TYR A 215 -10.11 17.47 6.23
N PHE A 216 -10.99 17.73 5.28
CA PHE A 216 -11.93 18.83 5.34
C PHE A 216 -13.29 18.29 5.81
N LYS A 217 -13.59 18.47 7.10
CA LYS A 217 -14.79 17.91 7.75
C LYS A 217 -15.95 18.88 7.88
N SER A 218 -15.78 20.12 7.43
CA SER A 218 -16.81 21.14 7.52
C SER A 218 -17.97 20.82 6.55
N PRO A 219 -19.24 20.82 7.01
CA PRO A 219 -20.38 20.51 6.16
C PRO A 219 -20.80 21.69 5.27
N VAL A 220 -20.10 22.84 5.35
CA VAL A 220 -20.51 24.12 4.74
C VAL A 220 -20.89 24.01 3.26
N PHE A 221 -20.13 23.26 2.45
CA PHE A 221 -20.47 23.06 1.02
C PHE A 221 -21.67 22.14 0.81
N GLN A 222 -21.88 21.16 1.69
CA GLN A 222 -23.05 20.27 1.63
C GLN A 222 -24.33 21.03 2.02
N GLU A 223 -24.24 21.94 2.98
CA GLU A 223 -25.36 22.71 3.52
C GLU A 223 -25.70 23.92 2.65
N ALA A 224 -24.72 24.57 2.04
CA ALA A 224 -24.90 25.75 1.20
C ALA A 224 -25.80 25.51 -0.02
N GLN A 225 -26.43 26.59 -0.49
CA GLN A 225 -27.09 26.66 -1.79
C GLN A 225 -26.06 26.96 -2.86
N ALA A 226 -26.02 26.16 -3.91
CA ALA A 226 -25.14 26.34 -5.05
C ALA A 226 -25.86 27.08 -6.18
N ILE A 227 -25.14 28.00 -6.83
CA ILE A 227 -25.56 28.72 -8.03
C ILE A 227 -24.44 28.56 -9.06
N ASP A 228 -24.77 28.02 -10.23
CA ASP A 228 -23.85 27.95 -11.35
C ASP A 228 -23.69 29.34 -11.97
N LEU A 229 -22.47 29.87 -11.96
CA LEU A 229 -22.14 31.16 -12.57
C LEU A 229 -21.66 31.00 -14.02
N GLY A 230 -21.57 29.76 -14.52
CA GLY A 230 -20.95 29.46 -15.80
C GLY A 230 -19.43 29.49 -15.73
N ASN A 231 -18.76 29.17 -16.84
CA ASN A 231 -17.29 29.13 -16.93
C ASN A 231 -16.61 28.28 -15.84
N ASN A 232 -17.24 27.18 -15.39
CA ASN A 232 -16.78 26.35 -14.28
C ASN A 232 -16.69 27.08 -12.93
N GLU A 233 -17.52 28.11 -12.71
CA GLU A 233 -17.59 28.83 -11.44
C GLU A 233 -18.90 28.55 -10.73
N ILE A 234 -18.82 28.27 -9.43
CA ILE A 234 -19.98 28.02 -8.57
C ILE A 234 -19.92 28.99 -7.40
N GLN A 235 -21.02 29.70 -7.15
CA GLN A 235 -21.22 30.40 -5.89
C GLN A 235 -21.98 29.50 -4.93
N PHE A 236 -21.40 29.27 -3.75
CA PHE A 236 -22.07 28.66 -2.61
C PHE A 236 -22.51 29.75 -1.64
N LYS A 237 -23.80 29.78 -1.29
CA LYS A 237 -24.39 30.68 -0.28
C LYS A 237 -24.78 29.89 0.97
N GLY A 238 -24.27 30.28 2.13
CA GLY A 238 -24.44 29.56 3.40
C GLY A 238 -23.53 30.14 4.48
N ASP A 239 -23.51 29.58 5.69
CA ASP A 239 -22.61 30.09 6.74
C ASP A 239 -21.18 29.57 6.52
N PHE A 240 -20.26 30.43 6.08
CA PHE A 240 -18.85 30.10 5.88
C PHE A 240 -17.96 30.59 7.03
N LYS A 241 -18.53 31.13 8.11
CA LYS A 241 -17.76 31.55 9.28
C LYS A 241 -17.08 30.34 9.91
N GLY A 242 -15.76 30.40 10.01
CA GLY A 242 -14.97 29.32 10.63
C GLY A 242 -14.82 28.06 9.77
N ALA A 243 -15.07 28.14 8.46
CA ALA A 243 -14.94 27.00 7.55
C ALA A 243 -13.51 26.42 7.43
N ASP A 244 -12.49 27.01 8.09
CA ASP A 244 -11.06 26.68 7.94
C ASP A 244 -10.67 26.55 6.46
N LEU A 245 -10.87 27.64 5.73
CA LEU A 245 -10.53 27.78 4.31
C LEU A 245 -9.83 29.12 4.10
N THR A 246 -8.92 29.11 3.15
CA THR A 246 -8.26 30.30 2.64
C THR A 246 -8.37 30.36 1.13
N LYS A 247 -8.18 31.56 0.57
CA LYS A 247 -8.09 31.74 -0.87
C LYS A 247 -6.98 30.85 -1.44
N ASP A 248 -7.25 30.28 -2.60
CA ASP A 248 -6.42 29.34 -3.37
C ASP A 248 -6.40 27.89 -2.84
N ASP A 249 -7.03 27.59 -1.70
CA ASP A 249 -7.18 26.19 -1.26
C ASP A 249 -7.92 25.37 -2.33
N VAL A 250 -7.43 24.15 -2.58
CA VAL A 250 -8.06 23.20 -3.51
C VAL A 250 -8.78 22.13 -2.71
N LEU A 251 -10.09 21.99 -2.91
CA LEU A 251 -10.86 20.91 -2.32
C LEU A 251 -11.03 19.78 -3.32
N THR A 252 -10.79 18.58 -2.85
CA THR A 252 -10.82 17.34 -3.64
C THR A 252 -11.91 16.44 -3.06
N LEU A 253 -12.89 16.05 -3.89
CA LEU A 253 -14.18 15.54 -3.43
C LEU A 253 -14.49 14.19 -4.05
N ARG A 254 -15.06 13.28 -3.26
CA ARG A 254 -15.41 11.93 -3.71
C ARG A 254 -16.57 11.30 -2.95
N ASP A 255 -17.17 10.28 -3.56
CA ASP A 255 -17.94 9.27 -2.82
C ASP A 255 -16.96 8.42 -1.99
N PRO A 256 -17.21 8.19 -0.70
CA PRO A 256 -16.35 7.34 0.13
C PRO A 256 -16.45 5.85 -0.15
N TYR A 257 -17.35 5.39 -1.01
CA TYR A 257 -17.51 3.97 -1.29
C TYR A 257 -16.46 3.45 -2.29
N ARG A 258 -15.65 2.46 -1.89
CA ARG A 258 -14.66 1.78 -2.75
C ARG A 258 -15.31 0.70 -3.63
N ASP A 259 -15.98 1.08 -4.72
CA ASP A 259 -16.57 0.12 -5.68
C ASP A 259 -15.64 -0.27 -6.85
N CYS A 260 -14.42 0.25 -6.90
CA CYS A 260 -13.46 -0.05 -7.96
C CYS A 260 -12.02 -0.02 -7.42
N LEU A 261 -11.09 -0.42 -8.29
CA LEU A 261 -9.66 -0.33 -8.11
C LEU A 261 -8.99 -0.20 -9.48
N GLY A 262 -7.74 0.23 -9.54
CA GLY A 262 -7.07 0.37 -10.84
C GLY A 262 -6.37 -0.91 -11.33
N VAL A 263 -5.61 -1.61 -10.47
CA VAL A 263 -4.94 -2.89 -10.81
C VAL A 263 -5.24 -3.96 -9.76
N LEU A 264 -5.66 -5.15 -10.19
CA LEU A 264 -5.85 -6.31 -9.31
C LEU A 264 -4.83 -7.41 -9.61
N ASN A 265 -4.12 -7.88 -8.58
CA ASN A 265 -3.34 -9.10 -8.63
C ASN A 265 -3.95 -10.10 -7.64
N HIS A 266 -4.52 -11.19 -8.16
CA HIS A 266 -5.23 -12.17 -7.35
C HIS A 266 -4.71 -13.58 -7.64
N PHE A 267 -4.26 -14.28 -6.59
CA PHE A 267 -3.71 -15.64 -6.70
C PHE A 267 -2.64 -15.79 -7.80
N SER A 268 -1.84 -14.73 -8.00
CA SER A 268 -0.86 -14.67 -9.08
C SER A 268 0.57 -14.65 -8.54
N GLU A 269 1.52 -15.12 -9.35
CA GLU A 269 2.91 -15.31 -8.90
C GLU A 269 3.93 -14.71 -9.88
N ASN A 270 5.00 -14.12 -9.35
CA ASN A 270 6.09 -13.51 -10.12
C ASN A 270 5.58 -12.39 -11.04
N LEU A 271 5.23 -11.27 -10.42
CA LEU A 271 4.69 -10.10 -11.09
C LEU A 271 5.72 -8.97 -11.09
N ILE A 272 6.01 -8.42 -12.25
CA ILE A 272 6.96 -7.31 -12.43
C ILE A 272 6.24 -6.12 -13.04
N PHE A 273 6.26 -5.00 -12.33
CA PHE A 273 5.79 -3.71 -12.80
C PHE A 273 6.98 -2.76 -12.88
N ASN A 274 7.36 -2.33 -14.07
CA ASN A 274 8.56 -1.54 -14.27
C ASN A 274 8.31 -0.32 -15.15
N ASN A 275 8.61 0.87 -14.63
CA ASN A 275 8.36 2.14 -15.34
C ASN A 275 6.89 2.28 -15.72
N ILE A 276 6.03 2.35 -14.71
CA ILE A 276 4.58 2.49 -14.87
C ILE A 276 4.10 3.80 -14.24
N GLY A 277 3.05 4.40 -14.81
CA GLY A 277 2.40 5.60 -14.27
C GLY A 277 1.03 5.27 -13.70
N PHE A 278 0.75 5.66 -12.46
CA PHE A 278 -0.61 5.69 -11.89
C PHE A 278 -0.99 7.16 -11.71
N HIS A 279 -1.63 7.72 -12.73
CA HIS A 279 -1.93 9.14 -12.81
C HIS A 279 -3.28 9.51 -12.23
N TYR A 280 -4.22 8.56 -12.26
CA TYR A 280 -5.39 8.56 -11.42
C TYR A 280 -5.96 7.15 -11.26
N MET A 281 -6.42 6.78 -10.06
CA MET A 281 -7.00 5.46 -9.75
C MET A 281 -8.33 5.60 -8.98
N HIS A 282 -9.39 4.94 -9.45
CA HIS A 282 -10.66 4.84 -8.71
C HIS A 282 -10.51 3.87 -7.54
N GLY A 283 -10.75 4.31 -6.31
CA GLY A 283 -10.61 3.43 -5.14
C GLY A 283 -9.15 3.17 -4.81
N LEU A 284 -8.83 1.89 -4.56
CA LEU A 284 -7.45 1.45 -4.35
C LEU A 284 -6.69 1.45 -5.68
N GLY A 285 -5.40 1.77 -5.64
CA GLY A 285 -4.53 1.77 -6.81
C GLY A 285 -4.28 0.35 -7.32
N MET A 286 -3.22 -0.29 -6.84
CA MET A 286 -2.93 -1.70 -7.08
C MET A 286 -3.22 -2.50 -5.81
N VAL A 287 -4.22 -3.38 -5.88
CA VAL A 287 -4.46 -4.37 -4.83
C VAL A 287 -3.83 -5.68 -5.25
N SER A 288 -2.90 -6.18 -4.43
CA SER A 288 -2.34 -7.50 -4.56
C SER A 288 -2.80 -8.35 -3.39
N GLN A 289 -3.54 -9.42 -3.68
CA GLN A 289 -4.10 -10.27 -2.64
C GLN A 289 -3.83 -11.74 -2.92
N PHE A 290 -3.35 -12.44 -1.89
CA PHE A 290 -2.94 -13.86 -1.97
C PHE A 290 -1.98 -14.16 -3.12
N SER A 291 -1.16 -13.18 -3.48
CA SER A 291 -0.21 -13.24 -4.60
C SER A 291 1.22 -13.31 -4.09
N LYS A 292 2.12 -13.84 -4.91
CA LYS A 292 3.50 -14.15 -4.50
C LYS A 292 4.52 -13.49 -5.40
N ASN A 293 5.60 -12.95 -4.82
CA ASN A 293 6.72 -12.34 -5.54
C ASN A 293 6.28 -11.19 -6.45
N ILE A 294 6.33 -9.96 -5.93
CA ILE A 294 5.87 -8.77 -6.63
C ILE A 294 6.97 -7.72 -6.60
N SER A 295 7.36 -7.22 -7.77
CA SER A 295 8.33 -6.15 -7.91
C SER A 295 7.68 -4.95 -8.59
N VAL A 296 7.78 -3.79 -7.96
CA VAL A 296 7.34 -2.50 -8.49
C VAL A 296 8.56 -1.59 -8.51
N ASN A 297 9.02 -1.24 -9.71
CA ASN A 297 10.20 -0.40 -9.92
C ASN A 297 9.83 0.79 -10.80
N LYS A 298 10.27 2.00 -10.42
CA LYS A 298 9.99 3.23 -11.18
C LYS A 298 8.49 3.47 -11.37
N LEU A 299 7.69 3.29 -10.31
CA LEU A 299 6.28 3.70 -10.32
C LEU A 299 6.19 5.22 -10.14
N MET A 300 5.45 5.87 -11.03
CA MET A 300 5.06 7.28 -10.92
C MET A 300 3.59 7.35 -10.51
N ALA A 301 3.31 7.24 -9.21
CA ALA A 301 1.97 7.36 -8.64
C ALA A 301 1.70 8.82 -8.24
N LYS A 302 1.42 9.64 -9.26
CA LYS A 302 1.13 11.07 -9.10
C LYS A 302 0.38 11.62 -10.33
N PRO A 303 -0.35 12.74 -10.19
CA PRO A 303 -1.00 13.37 -11.32
C PRO A 303 0.00 13.74 -12.40
N ARG A 304 -0.45 13.71 -13.67
CA ARG A 304 0.33 14.25 -14.77
C ARG A 304 0.39 15.77 -14.67
N PRO A 305 1.59 16.40 -14.71
CA PRO A 305 1.72 17.84 -14.50
C PRO A 305 0.85 18.69 -15.42
N GLU A 306 0.70 18.28 -16.68
CA GLU A 306 -0.11 18.99 -17.68
C GLU A 306 -1.61 18.98 -17.39
N THR A 307 -2.08 18.10 -16.50
CA THR A 307 -3.51 18.06 -16.12
C THR A 307 -3.87 19.08 -15.06
N GLY A 308 -2.89 19.62 -14.31
CA GLY A 308 -3.16 20.55 -13.19
C GLY A 308 -3.78 19.94 -11.94
N ARG A 309 -4.22 18.67 -11.99
CA ARG A 309 -4.77 17.92 -10.85
C ARG A 309 -3.77 17.80 -9.70
N VAL A 310 -4.30 17.76 -8.48
CA VAL A 310 -3.49 17.55 -7.26
C VAL A 310 -3.61 16.14 -6.68
N ILE A 311 -4.60 15.34 -7.12
CA ILE A 311 -4.84 13.97 -6.64
C ILE A 311 -4.67 12.91 -7.73
N ALA A 312 -4.02 11.80 -7.36
CA ALA A 312 -3.88 10.60 -8.20
C ALA A 312 -4.60 9.37 -7.64
N GLY A 313 -5.15 9.42 -6.43
CA GLY A 313 -5.85 8.26 -5.88
C GLY A 313 -6.79 8.59 -4.74
N PHE A 314 -7.93 7.89 -4.74
CA PHE A 314 -8.90 7.91 -3.65
C PHE A 314 -8.36 7.15 -2.43
N ALA A 315 -7.84 5.95 -2.60
CA ALA A 315 -7.33 5.16 -1.47
C ALA A 315 -5.85 4.86 -1.66
N ASP A 316 -5.40 3.78 -1.05
CA ASP A 316 -4.00 3.37 -1.06
C ASP A 316 -3.47 3.17 -2.47
N PHE A 317 -2.21 3.51 -2.75
CA PHE A 317 -1.64 3.28 -4.07
C PHE A 317 -1.21 1.83 -4.28
N LEU A 318 -0.50 1.24 -3.32
CA LEU A 318 -0.07 -0.16 -3.35
C LEU A 318 -0.53 -0.86 -2.09
N HIS A 319 -1.48 -1.79 -2.23
CA HIS A 319 -2.13 -2.46 -1.11
C HIS A 319 -1.92 -3.98 -1.22
N PHE A 320 -1.20 -4.56 -0.26
CA PHE A 320 -0.81 -5.98 -0.27
C PHE A 320 -1.46 -6.71 0.91
N SER A 321 -2.46 -7.55 0.61
CA SER A 321 -3.24 -8.29 1.60
C SER A 321 -3.02 -9.80 1.47
N GLY A 322 -2.42 -10.42 2.48
CA GLY A 322 -2.13 -11.87 2.46
C GLY A 322 -1.16 -12.29 1.35
N CYS A 323 -0.34 -11.38 0.84
CA CYS A 323 0.72 -11.68 -0.13
C CYS A 323 1.88 -12.44 0.54
N TYR A 324 2.73 -13.08 -0.26
CA TYR A 324 3.85 -13.87 0.25
C TYR A 324 5.04 -13.94 -0.71
N GLY A 325 6.11 -14.64 -0.32
CA GLY A 325 7.38 -14.56 -1.03
C GLY A 325 8.09 -13.24 -0.72
N LYS A 326 8.42 -12.46 -1.75
CA LYS A 326 9.11 -11.16 -1.61
C LYS A 326 8.38 -10.03 -2.34
N ILE A 327 8.19 -8.91 -1.66
CA ILE A 327 7.68 -7.66 -2.24
C ILE A 327 8.83 -6.66 -2.31
N VAL A 328 9.00 -6.03 -3.47
CA VAL A 328 10.07 -5.05 -3.72
C VAL A 328 9.45 -3.79 -4.33
N ILE A 329 9.63 -2.64 -3.68
CA ILE A 329 9.14 -1.32 -4.12
C ILE A 329 10.32 -0.37 -4.20
N GLU A 330 10.68 0.04 -5.42
CA GLU A 330 11.94 0.74 -5.68
C GLU A 330 11.79 1.92 -6.62
N ASN A 331 12.59 2.97 -6.39
CA ASN A 331 12.78 4.10 -7.30
C ASN A 331 11.46 4.78 -7.70
N SER A 332 10.48 4.81 -6.80
CA SER A 332 9.10 5.23 -7.09
C SER A 332 8.74 6.56 -6.41
N VAL A 333 7.74 7.25 -6.94
CA VAL A 333 7.20 8.50 -6.40
C VAL A 333 5.72 8.33 -6.10
N PHE A 334 5.32 8.73 -4.91
CA PHE A 334 3.94 8.73 -4.44
C PHE A 334 3.55 10.15 -4.05
N SER A 335 2.53 10.70 -4.73
CA SER A 335 2.01 12.04 -4.48
C SER A 335 0.53 12.10 -4.83
N GLY A 336 -0.28 12.69 -3.94
CA GLY A 336 -1.70 12.92 -4.18
C GLY A 336 -2.57 11.72 -3.81
N ALA A 337 -2.28 11.12 -2.65
CA ALA A 337 -3.07 10.02 -2.10
C ALA A 337 -4.00 10.53 -0.98
N HIS A 338 -5.28 10.18 -1.08
CA HIS A 338 -6.25 10.41 -0.01
C HIS A 338 -6.10 9.42 1.16
N ASP A 339 -5.38 8.31 0.95
CA ASP A 339 -5.02 7.31 1.95
C ASP A 339 -3.54 6.89 1.78
N ASP A 340 -3.12 5.79 2.39
CA ASP A 340 -1.70 5.41 2.45
C ASP A 340 -1.09 5.04 1.10
N PRO A 341 0.04 5.61 0.68
CA PRO A 341 0.73 5.16 -0.53
C PRO A 341 1.04 3.66 -0.56
N VAL A 342 1.45 3.08 0.58
CA VAL A 342 1.78 1.64 0.66
C VAL A 342 1.22 1.04 1.95
N ASN A 343 0.47 -0.06 1.82
CA ASN A 343 0.01 -0.88 2.94
C ASN A 343 0.34 -2.37 2.69
N VAL A 344 1.01 -3.03 3.65
CA VAL A 344 1.39 -4.45 3.57
C VAL A 344 0.95 -5.17 4.85
N HIS A 345 -0.01 -6.09 4.73
CA HIS A 345 -0.58 -6.78 5.88
C HIS A 345 -1.10 -8.20 5.52
N GLY A 346 -1.44 -8.97 6.57
CA GLY A 346 -2.10 -10.27 6.47
C GLY A 346 -3.63 -10.13 6.54
N THR A 347 -4.34 -11.16 7.00
CA THR A 347 -5.74 -10.96 7.43
C THR A 347 -5.99 -11.88 8.62
N HIS A 348 -6.40 -11.29 9.73
CA HIS A 348 -6.90 -12.03 10.89
C HIS A 348 -8.33 -12.46 10.62
N LEU A 349 -8.64 -13.74 10.87
CA LEU A 349 -10.03 -14.18 10.92
C LEU A 349 -10.36 -14.57 12.35
N ARG A 350 -11.49 -14.07 12.86
CA ARG A 350 -11.97 -14.39 14.21
C ARG A 350 -12.48 -15.83 14.23
N ILE A 351 -12.05 -16.62 15.21
CA ILE A 351 -12.62 -17.94 15.46
C ILE A 351 -14.01 -17.76 16.04
N ILE A 352 -15.04 -18.35 15.46
CA ILE A 352 -16.43 -18.23 15.94
C ILE A 352 -17.00 -19.52 16.52
N GLU A 353 -16.33 -20.65 16.28
CA GLU A 353 -16.71 -21.97 16.78
C GLU A 353 -15.48 -22.89 16.72
N HIS A 354 -15.37 -23.85 17.62
CA HIS A 354 -14.34 -24.88 17.56
C HIS A 354 -14.80 -26.20 18.16
N LYS A 355 -14.30 -27.31 17.61
CA LYS A 355 -14.49 -28.66 18.14
C LYS A 355 -13.31 -29.54 17.75
N GLU A 356 -12.66 -30.16 18.74
CA GLU A 356 -11.51 -31.05 18.55
C GLU A 356 -10.39 -30.37 17.74
N ASN A 357 -10.14 -30.80 16.50
CA ASN A 357 -9.15 -30.23 15.59
C ASN A 357 -9.78 -29.31 14.51
N LYS A 358 -11.04 -28.93 14.64
CA LYS A 358 -11.74 -28.07 13.69
C LYS A 358 -12.06 -26.71 14.30
N ILE A 359 -11.88 -25.66 13.51
CA ILE A 359 -12.27 -24.30 13.86
C ILE A 359 -13.06 -23.67 12.71
N LYS A 360 -14.11 -22.92 13.03
CA LYS A 360 -14.75 -22.00 12.08
C LYS A 360 -14.20 -20.61 12.31
N VAL A 361 -13.75 -19.98 11.24
CA VAL A 361 -13.12 -18.66 11.26
C VAL A 361 -13.88 -17.71 10.33
N ARG A 362 -14.03 -16.46 10.74
CA ARG A 362 -14.88 -15.48 10.09
C ARG A 362 -14.12 -14.22 9.70
N PHE A 363 -14.34 -13.75 8.47
CA PHE A 363 -14.03 -12.40 8.05
C PHE A 363 -14.93 -11.39 8.77
N MET A 364 -14.32 -10.52 9.58
CA MET A 364 -15.05 -9.60 10.44
C MET A 364 -15.25 -8.22 9.81
N HIS A 365 -14.21 -7.68 9.16
CA HIS A 365 -14.30 -6.36 8.56
C HIS A 365 -15.23 -6.38 7.34
N HIS A 366 -16.13 -5.40 7.24
CA HIS A 366 -17.16 -5.39 6.20
C HIS A 366 -16.59 -5.24 4.79
N GLN A 367 -15.37 -4.71 4.64
CA GLN A 367 -14.70 -4.50 3.35
C GLN A 367 -13.84 -5.68 2.85
N THR A 368 -13.67 -6.74 3.64
CA THR A 368 -12.78 -7.87 3.32
C THR A 368 -13.45 -9.18 3.63
N TRP A 369 -14.00 -9.86 2.61
CA TRP A 369 -14.69 -11.15 2.76
C TRP A 369 -14.78 -11.88 1.41
N ASN A 370 -15.26 -13.12 1.45
CA ASN A 370 -15.35 -14.05 0.32
C ASN A 370 -14.03 -14.45 -0.33
N LEU A 371 -12.94 -14.37 0.43
CA LEU A 371 -11.59 -14.68 -0.02
C LEU A 371 -11.12 -16.03 0.56
N MET A 372 -10.34 -16.79 -0.21
CA MET A 372 -9.72 -18.02 0.28
C MET A 372 -8.39 -17.71 0.99
N ALA A 373 -8.47 -17.35 2.28
CA ALA A 373 -7.31 -16.91 3.07
C ALA A 373 -6.32 -18.03 3.45
N PHE A 374 -6.73 -19.29 3.35
CA PHE A 374 -5.95 -20.47 3.76
C PHE A 374 -6.01 -21.56 2.70
N ASP A 375 -4.92 -22.30 2.57
CA ASP A 375 -4.82 -23.52 1.78
C ASP A 375 -4.40 -24.71 2.66
N PRO A 376 -4.75 -25.96 2.28
CA PRO A 376 -4.13 -27.15 2.86
C PRO A 376 -2.60 -27.05 2.82
N GLY A 377 -1.95 -27.26 3.96
CA GLY A 377 -0.51 -27.11 4.11
C GLY A 377 -0.08 -25.82 4.81
N ASP A 378 -0.92 -24.78 4.83
CA ASP A 378 -0.62 -23.53 5.52
C ASP A 378 -0.48 -23.74 7.02
N THR A 379 0.51 -23.09 7.62
CA THR A 379 0.59 -22.90 9.08
C THR A 379 -0.16 -21.65 9.49
N ILE A 380 -1.00 -21.77 10.52
CA ILE A 380 -1.68 -20.66 11.20
C ILE A 380 -1.06 -20.37 12.57
N GLY A 381 -1.20 -19.14 13.04
CA GLY A 381 -0.95 -18.76 14.42
C GLY A 381 -2.26 -18.41 15.13
N PHE A 382 -2.47 -18.94 16.33
CA PHE A 382 -3.59 -18.53 17.19
C PHE A 382 -3.23 -17.23 17.91
N VAL A 383 -4.08 -16.22 17.81
CA VAL A 383 -3.84 -14.86 18.29
C VAL A 383 -4.86 -14.51 19.38
N ASN A 384 -4.38 -14.11 20.55
CA ASN A 384 -5.26 -13.58 21.58
C ASN A 384 -5.61 -12.12 21.22
N ASN A 385 -6.90 -11.80 21.16
CA ASN A 385 -7.35 -10.50 20.66
C ASN A 385 -7.15 -9.33 21.64
N GLU A 386 -6.92 -9.60 22.92
CA GLU A 386 -6.66 -8.56 23.92
C GLU A 386 -5.19 -8.13 23.94
N ASN A 387 -4.25 -9.06 23.74
CA ASN A 387 -2.82 -8.80 23.83
C ASN A 387 -2.04 -8.97 22.51
N LEU A 388 -2.71 -9.43 21.45
CA LEU A 388 -2.19 -9.65 20.10
C LEU A 388 -1.02 -10.64 20.01
N LEU A 389 -0.79 -11.43 21.05
CA LEU A 389 0.27 -12.43 21.09
C LEU A 389 -0.17 -13.70 20.35
N VAL A 390 0.74 -14.22 19.52
CA VAL A 390 0.62 -15.56 18.95
C VAL A 390 1.09 -16.56 20.00
N TYR A 391 0.19 -17.43 20.49
CA TYR A 391 0.50 -18.34 21.58
C TYR A 391 0.68 -19.80 21.15
N GLU A 392 0.13 -20.20 20.01
CA GLU A 392 0.34 -21.55 19.45
C GLU A 392 0.22 -21.53 17.92
N LYS A 393 0.70 -22.59 17.26
CA LYS A 393 0.64 -22.78 15.82
C LYS A 393 0.05 -24.15 15.49
N ALA A 394 -0.66 -24.24 14.38
CA ALA A 394 -1.16 -25.49 13.82
C ALA A 394 -1.05 -25.47 12.30
N LYS A 395 -1.01 -26.64 11.66
CA LYS A 395 -1.04 -26.78 10.21
C LYS A 395 -2.46 -27.08 9.77
N VAL A 396 -2.90 -26.43 8.70
CA VAL A 396 -4.20 -26.65 8.07
C VAL A 396 -4.11 -27.91 7.21
N GLU A 397 -4.95 -28.90 7.49
CA GLU A 397 -5.10 -30.11 6.68
C GLU A 397 -6.16 -29.95 5.60
N LYS A 398 -7.25 -29.24 5.92
CA LYS A 398 -8.38 -29.02 5.02
C LYS A 398 -9.04 -27.68 5.29
N VAL A 399 -9.49 -27.04 4.20
CA VAL A 399 -10.29 -25.81 4.23
C VAL A 399 -11.64 -26.09 3.58
N THR A 400 -12.73 -25.70 4.24
CA THR A 400 -14.09 -25.80 3.69
C THR A 400 -14.75 -24.43 3.77
N LYS A 401 -15.22 -23.90 2.64
CA LYS A 401 -15.98 -22.65 2.62
C LYS A 401 -17.42 -22.91 3.06
N ILE A 402 -17.81 -22.38 4.21
CA ILE A 402 -19.14 -22.57 4.80
C ILE A 402 -20.12 -21.48 4.33
N SER A 403 -19.63 -20.25 4.20
CA SER A 403 -20.36 -19.13 3.63
C SER A 403 -19.39 -18.11 3.04
N GLU A 404 -19.89 -16.99 2.53
CA GLU A 404 -19.04 -15.92 2.01
C GLU A 404 -18.16 -15.28 3.09
N ARG A 405 -18.50 -15.41 4.37
CA ARG A 405 -17.71 -14.89 5.48
C ARG A 405 -17.02 -15.95 6.33
N VAL A 406 -17.40 -17.22 6.22
CA VAL A 406 -16.98 -18.26 7.15
C VAL A 406 -16.25 -19.38 6.42
N LEU A 407 -15.06 -19.71 6.92
CA LEU A 407 -14.27 -20.89 6.53
C LEU A 407 -14.19 -21.85 7.73
N GLU A 408 -14.29 -23.15 7.49
CA GLU A 408 -13.92 -24.19 8.44
C GLU A 408 -12.51 -24.68 8.10
N LEU A 409 -11.62 -24.68 9.09
CA LEU A 409 -10.27 -25.21 9.01
C LEU A 409 -10.20 -26.49 9.84
N GLN A 410 -9.79 -27.60 9.22
CA GLN A 410 -9.34 -28.80 9.93
C GLN A 410 -7.83 -28.70 10.13
N LEU A 411 -7.38 -28.96 11.35
CA LEU A 411 -6.00 -28.81 11.77
C LEU A 411 -5.31 -30.16 12.01
N ASP A 412 -3.98 -30.16 11.94
CA ASP A 412 -3.11 -31.32 12.20
C ASP A 412 -3.08 -31.79 13.65
N ARG A 413 -3.77 -31.06 14.55
CA ARG A 413 -3.79 -31.28 15.99
C ARG A 413 -5.06 -30.71 16.61
N LEU A 414 -5.35 -31.14 17.84
CA LEU A 414 -6.41 -30.54 18.65
C LEU A 414 -6.15 -29.05 18.88
N VAL A 415 -7.21 -28.27 18.98
CA VAL A 415 -7.11 -26.84 19.29
C VAL A 415 -6.51 -26.61 20.69
N PRO A 416 -5.83 -25.48 20.92
CA PRO A 416 -5.29 -25.14 22.23
C PRO A 416 -6.38 -25.09 23.31
N LYS A 417 -6.11 -25.60 24.52
CA LYS A 417 -7.05 -25.50 25.66
C LYS A 417 -7.39 -24.06 26.04
N SER A 418 -6.51 -23.11 25.72
CA SER A 418 -6.68 -21.68 25.97
C SER A 418 -7.47 -20.95 24.88
N LEU A 419 -7.91 -21.64 23.82
CA LEU A 419 -8.66 -21.06 22.71
C LEU A 419 -10.01 -20.49 23.20
N LYS A 420 -10.41 -19.34 22.64
CA LYS A 420 -11.72 -18.72 22.86
C LYS A 420 -12.29 -18.24 21.53
N GLU A 421 -13.61 -18.21 21.40
CA GLU A 421 -14.36 -17.78 20.19
C GLU A 421 -14.31 -16.26 19.90
N ASN A 422 -13.40 -15.52 20.53
CA ASN A 422 -13.07 -14.14 20.13
C ASN A 422 -11.58 -13.98 19.78
N HIS A 423 -10.78 -15.04 19.95
CA HIS A 423 -9.42 -15.07 19.43
C HIS A 423 -9.46 -15.08 17.90
N ALA A 424 -8.33 -14.74 17.30
CA ALA A 424 -8.18 -14.76 15.85
C ALA A 424 -7.16 -15.83 15.42
N VAL A 425 -7.14 -16.10 14.12
CA VAL A 425 -6.05 -16.81 13.46
C VAL A 425 -5.42 -15.93 12.39
N GLU A 426 -4.10 -16.02 12.30
CA GLU A 426 -3.30 -15.40 11.24
C GLU A 426 -2.69 -16.51 10.36
N ASN A 427 -2.67 -16.33 9.04
CA ASN A 427 -1.90 -17.19 8.15
C ASN A 427 -0.42 -16.77 8.18
N ILE A 428 0.42 -17.49 8.93
CA ILE A 428 1.84 -17.14 9.06
C ILE A 428 2.69 -17.63 7.88
N THR A 429 2.15 -18.51 7.04
CA THR A 429 2.80 -19.00 5.81
C THR A 429 2.76 -17.94 4.73
N LYS A 430 1.58 -17.31 4.57
CA LYS A 430 1.35 -16.23 3.61
C LYS A 430 1.79 -14.87 4.16
N THR A 431 3.10 -14.74 4.40
CA THR A 431 3.75 -13.50 4.85
C THR A 431 4.94 -13.17 3.93
N PRO A 432 5.08 -11.91 3.46
CA PRO A 432 6.15 -11.54 2.53
C PRO A 432 7.39 -10.97 3.24
N GLU A 433 8.58 -11.20 2.69
CA GLU A 433 9.69 -10.25 2.87
C GLU A 433 9.34 -8.95 2.17
N LEU A 434 9.79 -7.81 2.69
CA LEU A 434 9.54 -6.50 2.10
C LEU A 434 10.82 -5.68 1.94
N VAL A 435 11.01 -5.10 0.75
CA VAL A 435 12.02 -4.08 0.48
C VAL A 435 11.34 -2.83 -0.05
N VAL A 436 11.53 -1.70 0.62
CA VAL A 436 11.07 -0.37 0.20
C VAL A 436 12.28 0.55 0.15
N ARG A 437 12.76 0.89 -1.05
CA ARG A 437 13.95 1.75 -1.16
C ARG A 437 13.98 2.75 -2.29
N ASN A 438 14.71 3.83 -2.08
CA ASN A 438 14.89 4.91 -3.06
C ASN A 438 13.56 5.54 -3.51
N ASN A 439 12.54 5.58 -2.66
CA ASN A 439 11.24 6.14 -2.99
C ASN A 439 11.04 7.54 -2.40
N ARG A 440 10.10 8.30 -2.97
CA ARG A 440 9.63 9.57 -2.43
C ARG A 440 8.15 9.49 -2.09
N PHE A 441 7.80 9.83 -0.86
CA PHE A 441 6.43 9.93 -0.36
C PHE A 441 6.13 11.39 -0.01
N GLU A 442 5.14 11.98 -0.65
CA GLU A 442 4.70 13.36 -0.41
C GLU A 442 3.20 13.52 -0.69
N HIS A 443 2.62 14.66 -0.31
CA HIS A 443 1.22 14.97 -0.58
C HIS A 443 0.28 13.81 -0.18
N THR A 444 0.44 13.34 1.06
CA THR A 444 -0.44 12.33 1.67
C THR A 444 -1.24 12.98 2.77
N ASN A 445 -2.51 12.61 2.91
CA ASN A 445 -3.33 13.04 4.03
C ASN A 445 -3.21 12.11 5.26
N THR A 446 -2.88 10.84 5.01
CA THR A 446 -2.71 9.78 6.01
C THR A 446 -1.23 9.37 6.13
N ARG A 447 -0.92 8.08 6.37
CA ARG A 447 0.45 7.62 6.58
C ARG A 447 1.24 7.61 5.27
N GLY A 448 2.56 7.42 5.34
CA GLY A 448 3.39 7.12 4.18
C GLY A 448 3.43 5.63 3.86
N LEU A 449 3.77 4.83 4.88
CA LEU A 449 3.89 3.38 4.80
C LEU A 449 3.26 2.73 6.04
N LEU A 450 2.28 1.85 5.82
CA LEU A 450 1.76 0.92 6.84
C LEU A 450 2.29 -0.48 6.55
N VAL A 451 3.07 -1.07 7.47
CA VAL A 451 3.72 -2.37 7.22
C VAL A 451 3.67 -3.29 8.43
N THR A 452 3.12 -4.49 8.21
CA THR A 452 2.89 -5.51 9.24
C THR A 452 3.08 -6.92 8.67
N THR A 453 4.36 -7.27 8.44
CA THR A 453 4.76 -8.62 8.02
C THR A 453 5.81 -9.23 8.94
N ARG A 454 5.76 -10.56 9.11
CA ARG A 454 6.61 -11.32 10.03
C ARG A 454 8.05 -11.51 9.52
N LYS A 455 8.24 -11.51 8.20
CA LYS A 455 9.56 -11.70 7.59
C LYS A 455 10.31 -10.37 7.56
N ASN A 456 11.56 -10.43 7.10
CA ASN A 456 12.45 -9.28 7.08
C ASN A 456 11.85 -8.12 6.28
N VAL A 457 11.87 -6.94 6.89
CA VAL A 457 11.46 -5.67 6.28
C VAL A 457 12.67 -4.75 6.21
N LEU A 458 12.98 -4.26 5.01
CA LEU A 458 14.00 -3.25 4.77
C LEU A 458 13.36 -1.99 4.18
N ILE A 459 13.49 -0.87 4.89
CA ILE A 459 13.04 0.46 4.47
C ILE A 459 14.28 1.34 4.42
N GLU A 460 14.81 1.60 3.22
CA GLU A 460 16.08 2.33 3.09
C GLU A 460 16.11 3.41 2.02
N ASN A 461 16.87 4.49 2.26
CA ASN A 461 17.10 5.56 1.29
C ASN A 461 15.81 6.21 0.74
N ASN A 462 14.72 6.21 1.50
CA ASN A 462 13.48 6.87 1.11
C ASN A 462 13.43 8.32 1.63
N ILE A 463 12.64 9.16 0.95
CA ILE A 463 12.31 10.50 1.41
C ILE A 463 10.82 10.53 1.75
N PHE A 464 10.50 10.78 3.01
CA PHE A 464 9.17 11.11 3.48
C PHE A 464 9.12 12.62 3.69
N TYR A 465 8.35 13.32 2.86
CA TYR A 465 8.25 14.77 2.86
C TYR A 465 6.82 15.18 3.16
N ARG A 466 6.60 15.75 4.35
CA ARG A 466 5.28 16.24 4.80
C ARG A 466 4.19 15.20 4.56
N THR A 467 4.37 14.01 5.12
CA THR A 467 3.26 13.05 5.21
C THR A 467 2.24 13.56 6.22
N GLY A 468 0.95 13.44 5.90
CA GLY A 468 -0.12 13.91 6.79
C GLY A 468 -0.05 13.27 8.17
N MET A 469 -0.06 11.94 8.25
CA MET A 469 0.15 11.18 9.48
C MET A 469 1.58 10.63 9.56
N HIS A 470 1.80 9.61 10.38
CA HIS A 470 3.08 8.91 10.53
C HIS A 470 3.66 8.55 9.16
N ALA A 471 4.93 8.90 8.93
CA ALA A 471 5.64 8.47 7.73
C ALA A 471 5.69 6.94 7.66
N ILE A 472 5.93 6.29 8.80
CA ILE A 472 5.90 4.85 8.96
C ILE A 472 5.01 4.50 10.16
N LEU A 473 3.99 3.67 9.92
CA LEU A 473 3.20 3.04 10.97
C LEU A 473 3.41 1.53 10.92
N ILE A 474 3.77 0.96 12.07
CA ILE A 474 3.81 -0.49 12.29
C ILE A 474 2.70 -0.81 13.27
N ALA A 475 1.63 -1.43 12.77
CA ALA A 475 0.43 -1.73 13.56
C ALA A 475 0.30 -3.23 13.86
N ASN A 476 -0.76 -3.59 14.58
CA ASN A 476 -1.32 -4.94 14.72
C ASN A 476 -2.73 -4.76 15.26
N ASP A 477 -3.73 -5.29 14.56
CA ASP A 477 -5.11 -5.22 15.03
C ASP A 477 -5.91 -6.44 14.56
N CYS A 478 -6.63 -7.04 15.50
CA CYS A 478 -7.62 -8.08 15.25
C CYS A 478 -8.94 -7.81 16.01
N ASN A 479 -9.27 -6.55 16.25
CA ASN A 479 -10.51 -6.12 16.88
C ASN A 479 -11.37 -5.24 15.97
N TYR A 480 -10.77 -4.43 15.09
CA TYR A 480 -11.49 -3.53 14.18
C TYR A 480 -11.22 -3.81 12.69
N TRP A 481 -10.00 -3.57 12.21
CA TRP A 481 -9.54 -3.77 10.83
C TRP A 481 -9.24 -5.23 10.49
N TYR A 482 -8.72 -6.01 11.46
CA TYR A 482 -8.33 -7.41 11.26
C TYR A 482 -7.23 -7.63 10.21
N GLU A 483 -6.27 -6.72 10.09
CA GLU A 483 -5.28 -6.75 9.02
C GLU A 483 -3.94 -7.36 9.43
N SER A 484 -3.44 -7.01 10.60
CA SER A 484 -1.99 -6.88 10.76
C SER A 484 -1.39 -7.91 11.70
N GLY A 485 -0.36 -8.65 11.26
CA GLY A 485 0.44 -9.55 12.12
C GLY A 485 1.65 -8.84 12.78
N PRO A 486 2.36 -9.48 13.72
CA PRO A 486 3.53 -8.89 14.33
C PRO A 486 4.74 -8.85 13.39
N VAL A 487 5.41 -7.69 13.28
CA VAL A 487 6.78 -7.64 12.72
C VAL A 487 7.80 -8.31 13.65
N LYS A 488 8.81 -8.97 13.06
CA LYS A 488 9.87 -9.67 13.79
C LYS A 488 11.30 -9.30 13.40
N ASP A 489 11.49 -8.58 12.31
CA ASP A 489 12.77 -8.00 11.90
C ASP A 489 12.53 -6.85 10.92
N VAL A 490 12.76 -5.62 11.38
CA VAL A 490 12.58 -4.40 10.60
C VAL A 490 13.83 -3.55 10.66
N THR A 491 14.36 -3.16 9.50
CA THR A 491 15.44 -2.19 9.38
C THR A 491 14.96 -0.96 8.62
N ILE A 492 14.97 0.19 9.29
CA ILE A 492 14.68 1.53 8.77
C ILE A 492 16.00 2.29 8.76
N ARG A 493 16.62 2.46 7.60
CA ARG A 493 17.95 3.08 7.51
C ARG A 493 18.14 4.10 6.40
N ASN A 494 18.97 5.12 6.64
CA ASN A 494 19.35 6.11 5.63
C ASN A 494 18.14 6.83 4.99
N ASN A 495 16.99 6.90 5.67
CA ASN A 495 15.82 7.61 5.18
C ASN A 495 15.87 9.08 5.64
N LYS A 496 15.14 9.94 4.93
CA LYS A 496 14.92 11.33 5.30
C LYS A 496 13.46 11.53 5.67
N PHE A 497 13.20 12.00 6.89
CA PHE A 497 11.87 12.34 7.39
C PHE A 497 11.80 13.85 7.56
N ILE A 498 11.01 14.51 6.74
CA ILE A 498 10.97 15.98 6.69
C ILE A 498 9.55 16.42 7.01
N GLU A 499 9.39 16.99 8.19
CA GLU A 499 8.14 17.59 8.67
C GLU A 499 6.91 16.67 8.59
N CYS A 500 7.07 15.39 8.92
CA CYS A 500 6.03 14.37 8.87
C CYS A 500 5.10 14.39 10.09
N GLY A 501 3.83 13.99 9.90
CA GLY A 501 2.88 13.75 10.99
C GLY A 501 2.05 14.96 11.40
N TYR A 502 1.91 15.98 10.55
CA TYR A 502 1.22 17.23 10.88
C TYR A 502 -0.30 17.08 11.12
N ASN A 503 -0.95 16.06 10.56
CA ASN A 503 -2.35 15.69 10.82
C ASN A 503 -2.53 14.78 12.05
N SER A 504 -1.45 14.29 12.67
CA SER A 504 -1.51 13.39 13.83
C SER A 504 -1.48 14.13 15.17
N PHE A 505 -1.72 15.43 15.21
CA PHE A 505 -1.67 16.22 16.45
C PHE A 505 -2.59 15.63 17.55
N PRO A 506 -2.12 15.49 18.81
CA PRO A 506 -0.80 15.91 19.32
C PRO A 506 0.32 14.86 19.12
N ASN A 507 0.01 13.68 18.63
CA ASN A 507 0.95 12.56 18.46
C ASN A 507 1.66 12.61 17.09
N THR A 508 2.36 13.71 16.80
CA THR A 508 2.98 14.00 15.49
C THR A 508 4.25 13.20 15.20
N TYR A 509 4.35 11.95 15.67
CA TYR A 509 5.55 11.11 15.52
C TYR A 509 5.77 10.70 14.04
N PRO A 510 6.94 10.93 13.44
CA PRO A 510 7.24 10.40 12.10
C PRO A 510 7.19 8.86 12.05
N ILE A 511 7.66 8.18 13.09
CA ILE A 511 7.61 6.71 13.21
C ILE A 511 6.77 6.32 14.42
N ALA A 512 5.74 5.51 14.20
CA ALA A 512 4.91 4.94 15.25
C ALA A 512 4.86 3.41 15.15
N ILE A 513 5.26 2.73 16.22
CA ILE A 513 5.12 1.28 16.40
C ILE A 513 4.00 1.07 17.41
N MET A 514 2.79 0.83 16.89
CA MET A 514 1.56 0.96 17.64
C MET A 514 0.62 -0.22 17.36
N PRO A 515 0.89 -1.39 17.95
CA PRO A 515 -0.10 -2.47 18.00
C PRO A 515 -1.28 -2.04 18.88
N GLU A 516 -2.51 -2.36 18.47
CA GLU A 516 -3.77 -2.03 19.14
C GLU A 516 -4.08 -2.99 20.31
N THR A 517 -3.10 -3.20 21.18
CA THR A 517 -3.22 -4.07 22.36
C THR A 517 -4.12 -3.44 23.42
N LEU A 518 -5.09 -4.19 23.93
CA LEU A 518 -5.95 -3.82 25.06
C LEU A 518 -5.36 -4.19 26.42
N LYS A 519 -4.56 -5.26 26.47
CA LYS A 519 -3.89 -5.75 27.69
C LYS A 519 -2.44 -6.13 27.40
N PHE A 520 -1.59 -5.94 28.39
CA PHE A 520 -0.18 -6.34 28.33
C PHE A 520 0.07 -7.62 29.12
N GLU A 521 0.88 -8.52 28.55
CA GLU A 521 1.42 -9.67 29.26
C GLU A 521 2.88 -9.40 29.67
N LYS A 522 3.17 -9.54 30.97
CA LYS A 522 4.48 -9.21 31.53
C LYS A 522 5.59 -10.01 30.84
N GLY A 523 6.60 -9.30 30.33
CA GLY A 523 7.76 -9.91 29.66
C GLY A 523 7.48 -10.48 28.27
N LYS A 524 6.31 -10.18 27.68
CA LYS A 524 5.97 -10.54 26.30
C LYS A 524 5.61 -9.31 25.48
N TYR A 525 5.96 -9.36 24.20
CA TYR A 525 5.88 -8.24 23.27
C TYR A 525 5.32 -8.71 21.93
N VAL A 526 4.55 -7.84 21.27
CA VAL A 526 3.93 -8.12 19.98
C VAL A 526 5.01 -8.06 18.89
N HIS A 527 5.68 -6.92 18.78
CA HIS A 527 6.73 -6.68 17.80
C HIS A 527 8.11 -6.93 18.39
N SER A 528 9.07 -7.29 17.54
CA SER A 528 10.46 -7.47 17.95
C SER A 528 11.45 -7.07 16.86
N ASN A 529 12.67 -6.71 17.28
CA ASN A 529 13.84 -6.44 16.42
C ASN A 529 13.61 -5.32 15.42
N ILE A 530 13.56 -4.09 15.92
CA ILE A 530 13.36 -2.89 15.11
C ILE A 530 14.63 -2.04 15.15
N ASN A 531 15.31 -1.95 14.01
CA ASN A 531 16.52 -1.17 13.82
C ASN A 531 16.20 0.12 13.06
N ILE A 532 16.31 1.26 13.73
CA ILE A 532 16.13 2.61 13.15
C ILE A 532 17.50 3.29 13.18
N VAL A 533 18.23 3.16 12.08
CA VAL A 533 19.66 3.50 12.04
C VAL A 533 20.04 4.47 10.94
N ASN A 534 20.89 5.45 11.25
CA ASN A 534 21.46 6.38 10.26
C ASN A 534 20.41 7.16 9.43
N ASN A 535 19.25 7.49 10.02
CA ASN A 535 18.23 8.31 9.35
C ASN A 535 18.41 9.79 9.67
N GLU A 536 17.93 10.66 8.79
CA GLU A 536 17.86 12.11 9.00
C GLU A 536 16.41 12.52 9.30
N PHE A 537 16.20 13.23 10.42
CA PHE A 537 14.89 13.77 10.82
C PHE A 537 14.96 15.30 10.85
N THR A 538 14.05 15.95 10.14
CA THR A 538 13.77 17.39 10.25
C THR A 538 12.38 17.53 10.87
N LEU A 539 12.32 17.88 12.15
CA LEU A 539 11.12 17.90 12.98
C LEU A 539 10.58 19.32 13.11
N PHE A 540 9.27 19.51 12.87
CA PHE A 540 8.57 20.77 13.19
C PHE A 540 8.02 20.78 14.63
N SER A 541 8.11 19.66 15.35
CA SER A 541 7.48 19.40 16.64
C SER A 541 8.27 18.33 17.40
N PRO A 542 8.30 18.32 18.75
CA PRO A 542 9.11 17.39 19.53
C PRO A 542 8.95 15.89 19.23
N PRO A 543 7.73 15.33 19.01
CA PRO A 543 7.51 13.90 18.78
C PRO A 543 8.37 13.31 17.64
N LEU A 544 9.17 12.29 17.95
CA LEU A 544 10.10 11.62 17.05
C LEU A 544 9.77 10.12 16.89
N LEU A 545 9.64 9.40 18.02
CA LEU A 545 9.35 7.97 18.04
C LEU A 545 8.30 7.60 19.08
N PHE A 546 7.25 6.89 18.66
CA PHE A 546 6.36 6.16 19.56
C PHE A 546 6.56 4.65 19.41
N ALA A 547 6.67 3.92 20.52
CA ALA A 547 6.67 2.47 20.50
C ALA A 547 5.87 1.86 21.66
N ARG A 548 5.02 0.88 21.33
CA ARG A 548 4.23 0.11 22.29
C ARG A 548 4.44 -1.39 22.09
N ALA A 549 4.45 -2.16 23.19
CA ALA A 549 4.48 -3.63 23.17
C ALA A 549 5.56 -4.22 22.24
N THR A 550 6.77 -3.67 22.31
CA THR A 550 7.86 -3.98 21.37
C THR A 550 9.15 -4.29 22.13
N GLU A 551 9.86 -5.34 21.71
CA GLU A 551 11.19 -5.66 22.23
C GLU A 551 12.31 -5.45 21.21
N ASN A 552 13.51 -5.17 21.71
CA ASN A 552 14.72 -5.01 20.92
C ASN A 552 14.60 -3.89 19.87
N ILE A 553 14.49 -2.65 20.35
CA ILE A 553 14.49 -1.44 19.52
C ILE A 553 15.89 -0.84 19.56
N ASN A 554 16.51 -0.67 18.40
CA ASN A 554 17.80 -0.01 18.24
C ASN A 554 17.61 1.30 17.46
N PHE A 555 17.74 2.44 18.12
CA PHE A 555 17.66 3.77 17.51
C PHE A 555 19.03 4.46 17.62
N THR A 556 19.87 4.27 16.60
CA THR A 556 21.30 4.66 16.66
C THR A 556 21.82 5.31 15.39
N GLY A 557 22.79 6.22 15.52
CA GLY A 557 23.42 6.87 14.36
C GLY A 557 22.55 7.89 13.62
N ASN A 558 21.38 8.24 14.16
CA ASN A 558 20.45 9.15 13.49
C ASN A 558 20.85 10.62 13.68
N ILE A 559 20.50 11.47 12.72
CA ILE A 559 20.65 12.93 12.79
C ILE A 559 19.27 13.53 13.00
N ILE A 560 19.06 14.27 14.09
CA ILE A 560 17.77 14.87 14.44
C ILE A 560 17.93 16.38 14.48
N LYS A 561 17.17 17.07 13.64
CA LYS A 561 17.14 18.53 13.52
C LYS A 561 15.76 19.04 13.90
N GLY A 562 15.70 19.95 14.85
CA GLY A 562 14.48 20.69 15.17
C GLY A 562 14.43 21.97 14.37
N VAL A 563 13.29 22.24 13.71
CA VAL A 563 13.05 23.49 13.02
C VAL A 563 11.85 24.19 13.63
N LYS A 564 11.96 25.50 13.83
CA LYS A 564 10.84 26.32 14.26
C LYS A 564 9.74 26.26 13.20
N SER A 565 8.51 25.97 13.63
CA SER A 565 7.35 25.88 12.76
C SER A 565 6.43 27.08 12.96
N ASP A 566 6.20 27.82 11.88
CA ASP A 566 5.22 28.92 11.86
C ASP A 566 3.88 28.49 11.22
N HIS A 567 3.76 27.23 10.76
CA HIS A 567 2.62 26.75 9.98
C HIS A 567 2.01 25.45 10.49
N PHE A 568 2.71 24.67 11.32
CA PHE A 568 2.13 23.50 11.98
C PHE A 568 2.05 23.71 13.49
N ARG A 569 1.02 23.12 14.10
CA ARG A 569 0.86 23.16 15.55
C ARG A 569 1.94 22.32 16.23
N VAL A 570 2.75 22.96 17.07
CA VAL A 570 3.80 22.31 17.85
C VAL A 570 3.18 21.54 19.03
N SER A 571 3.54 20.26 19.16
CA SER A 571 3.07 19.39 20.24
C SER A 571 3.88 19.57 21.52
N ARG A 572 3.26 19.23 22.65
CA ARG A 572 3.93 19.09 23.96
C ARG A 572 4.16 17.64 24.34
N GLN A 573 3.88 16.70 23.44
CA GLN A 573 4.14 15.29 23.67
C GLN A 573 5.65 15.04 23.77
N PRO A 574 6.08 14.02 24.54
CA PRO A 574 7.47 13.61 24.63
C PRO A 574 8.08 13.35 23.26
N MET A 575 9.37 13.64 23.11
CA MET A 575 10.11 13.34 21.89
C MET A 575 10.14 11.83 21.61
N ILE A 576 10.36 11.03 22.65
CA ILE A 576 10.27 9.57 22.56
C ILE A 576 9.29 9.07 23.60
N SER A 577 8.29 8.29 23.19
CA SER A 577 7.32 7.67 24.09
C SER A 577 7.36 6.16 23.94
N LEU A 578 7.66 5.46 25.04
CA LEU A 578 7.81 4.01 25.08
C LEU A 578 6.83 3.43 26.10
N GLU A 579 5.98 2.51 25.65
CA GLU A 579 5.00 1.83 26.49
C GLU A 579 5.18 0.32 26.43
N HIS A 580 5.28 -0.34 27.59
CA HIS A 580 5.42 -1.80 27.69
C HIS A 580 6.43 -2.35 26.67
N SER A 581 7.65 -1.82 26.65
CA SER A 581 8.71 -2.19 25.71
C SER A 581 9.97 -2.64 26.45
N ASP A 582 10.88 -3.34 25.78
CA ASP A 582 12.10 -3.86 26.40
C ASP A 582 13.32 -3.86 25.47
N LYS A 583 14.52 -3.85 26.07
CA LYS A 583 15.81 -3.83 25.35
C LYS A 583 15.88 -2.70 24.31
N VAL A 584 15.52 -1.49 24.73
CA VAL A 584 15.59 -0.30 23.88
C VAL A 584 16.99 0.32 23.99
N ILE A 585 17.62 0.63 22.86
CA ILE A 585 18.92 1.27 22.78
C ILE A 585 18.77 2.59 22.02
N LEU A 586 19.14 3.69 22.66
CA LEU A 586 19.28 5.01 22.07
C LEU A 586 20.75 5.45 22.19
N GLY A 587 21.49 5.56 21.09
CA GLY A 587 22.92 5.88 21.17
C GLY A 587 23.51 6.44 19.88
N ALA A 588 24.64 7.13 19.99
CA ALA A 588 25.35 7.71 18.86
C ALA A 588 24.45 8.55 17.91
N ASN A 589 23.44 9.25 18.45
CA ASN A 589 22.59 10.14 17.66
C ASN A 589 23.12 11.57 17.73
N SER A 590 23.03 12.31 16.63
CA SER A 590 23.35 13.74 16.58
C SER A 590 22.07 14.56 16.78
N TRP A 591 22.14 15.58 17.63
CA TRP A 591 20.99 16.40 18.03
C TRP A 591 21.24 17.88 17.74
N GLU A 592 20.52 18.43 16.77
CA GLU A 592 20.44 19.85 16.44
C GLU A 592 19.01 20.33 16.79
N THR A 593 18.60 20.24 18.05
CA THR A 593 17.20 20.42 18.49
C THR A 593 17.04 21.47 19.60
N GLU A 594 17.76 22.60 19.54
CA GLU A 594 17.69 23.66 20.56
C GLU A 594 16.27 24.21 20.78
N GLU A 595 15.41 24.08 19.76
CA GLU A 595 13.99 24.44 19.81
C GLU A 595 13.13 23.55 20.73
N PHE A 596 13.59 22.34 21.08
CA PHE A 596 12.76 21.32 21.72
C PHE A 596 13.44 20.66 22.93
N GLU A 597 12.68 20.47 24.01
CA GLU A 597 13.13 19.63 25.12
C GLU A 597 13.21 18.15 24.70
N LYS A 598 14.36 17.52 24.98
CA LYS A 598 14.63 16.11 24.71
C LYS A 598 14.08 15.23 25.84
N ILE A 599 12.77 14.96 25.82
CA ILE A 599 12.08 14.12 26.82
C ILE A 599 11.82 12.71 26.28
N ILE A 600 12.19 11.71 27.08
CA ILE A 600 11.75 10.32 26.96
C ILE A 600 10.69 10.05 28.02
N HIS A 601 9.54 9.53 27.61
CA HIS A 601 8.50 9.05 28.50
C HIS A 601 8.45 7.52 28.50
N LEU A 602 8.52 6.93 29.69
CA LEU A 602 8.42 5.48 29.91
C LEU A 602 7.11 5.17 30.62
N LYS A 603 6.27 4.35 30.02
CA LYS A 603 5.02 3.88 30.63
C LYS A 603 5.03 2.36 30.72
N ASN A 604 4.68 1.79 31.88
CA ASN A 604 4.75 0.34 32.11
C ASN A 604 6.16 -0.25 31.81
N MET A 605 7.22 0.52 32.09
CA MET A 605 8.61 0.17 31.81
C MET A 605 9.53 0.54 32.98
N LYS A 606 10.54 -0.28 33.21
CA LYS A 606 11.65 0.03 34.13
C LYS A 606 12.77 0.76 33.40
N ARG A 607 13.55 1.58 34.12
CA ARG A 607 14.72 2.27 33.56
C ARG A 607 15.73 1.36 32.89
N SER A 608 15.93 0.17 33.48
CA SER A 608 16.92 -0.80 33.04
C SER A 608 16.58 -1.41 31.68
N GLN A 609 15.35 -1.21 31.18
CA GLN A 609 14.88 -1.70 29.90
C GLN A 609 15.24 -0.77 28.74
N ILE A 610 15.80 0.40 29.04
CA ILE A 610 16.31 1.34 28.05
C ILE A 610 17.77 1.69 28.37
N LYS A 611 18.63 1.63 27.36
CA LYS A 611 20.00 2.16 27.41
C LYS A 611 20.04 3.44 26.60
N VAL A 612 20.43 4.55 27.24
CA VAL A 612 20.59 5.86 26.60
C VAL A 612 22.05 6.26 26.76
N ASP A 613 22.72 6.55 25.66
CA ASP A 613 24.06 7.13 25.66
C ASP A 613 24.03 8.49 26.38
N SER A 614 24.99 8.71 27.28
CA SER A 614 25.10 9.94 28.08
C SER A 614 25.24 11.19 27.21
N SER A 615 25.81 11.05 26.01
CA SER A 615 25.97 12.16 25.05
C SER A 615 24.63 12.73 24.52
N ASN A 616 23.51 12.02 24.68
CA ASN A 616 22.21 12.49 24.19
C ASN A 616 21.53 13.53 25.11
N GLU A 617 21.95 13.63 26.38
CA GLU A 617 21.40 14.59 27.38
C GLU A 617 19.85 14.61 27.45
N MET A 618 19.22 13.43 27.49
CA MET A 618 17.75 13.32 27.50
C MET A 618 17.18 13.20 28.91
N LYS A 619 16.09 13.93 29.20
CA LYS A 619 15.31 13.79 30.43
C LYS A 619 14.40 12.57 30.33
N ILE A 620 14.35 11.75 31.37
CA ILE A 620 13.52 10.53 31.40
C ILE A 620 12.44 10.65 32.46
N ASN A 621 11.18 10.72 32.02
CA ASN A 621 10.00 10.69 32.86
C ASN A 621 9.43 9.26 32.90
N ARG A 622 8.81 8.87 34.01
CA ARG A 622 8.22 7.53 34.17
C ARG A 622 6.82 7.61 34.77
N GLU A 623 5.94 6.77 34.26
CA GLU A 623 4.57 6.52 34.73
C GLU A 623 4.36 5.02 35.03
#